data_AF-A0A7V2RT28-F1
#
_entry.id   AF-A0A7V2RT28-F1
#
_cell.length_a   1.000
_cell.length_b   1.000
_cell.length_c   1.000
_cell.angle_alpha   90.00
_cell.angle_beta   90.00
_cell.angle_gamma   90.00
#
_symmetry.space_group_name_H-M   'P 1'
#
loop_
_entity.id
_entity.type
_entity.pdbx_description
1 polymer ?
#
loop_
_entity_poly.entity_id
_entity_poly.type
_entity_poly.pdbx_seq_one_letter_code
_entity_poly.pdbx_strand_id
1 'polypeptide(L)'
;MAFEDRRKLAEKVLEVLELTHLADGSTERDILTLCERARTPFGDVAAVCVPARFVSLARDALRGSRVAVATVANWPRGRSKVDYVAAEAEIAFFEGADEVNVVLPWRSVKSRDPRT
;
A
#
# COMPACT_ATOMS: atom_id res chain seq x y z
N MET A 1 31.09 16.19 -2.81
CA MET A 1 30.69 15.09 -3.73
C MET A 1 29.86 14.05 -3.01
N ALA A 2 30.41 13.19 -2.13
CA ALA A 2 29.66 12.07 -1.53
C ALA A 2 28.32 12.42 -0.81
N PHE A 3 28.18 13.61 -0.22
CA PHE A 3 26.92 14.03 0.40
C PHE A 3 25.85 14.42 -0.64
N GLU A 4 26.25 15.14 -1.69
CA GLU A 4 25.36 15.55 -2.78
C GLU A 4 24.88 14.34 -3.59
N ASP A 5 25.74 13.32 -3.74
CA ASP A 5 25.38 12.06 -4.39
C ASP A 5 24.36 11.27 -3.57
N ARG A 6 24.49 11.26 -2.23
CA ARG A 6 23.50 10.65 -1.32
C ARG A 6 22.16 11.38 -1.35
N ARG A 7 22.16 12.72 -1.44
CA ARG A 7 20.94 13.52 -1.54
C ARG A 7 20.16 13.17 -2.81
N LYS A 8 20.84 13.18 -3.97
CA LYS A 8 20.23 12.81 -5.26
C LYS A 8 19.73 11.36 -5.27
N LEU A 9 20.46 10.45 -4.62
CA LEU A 9 20.00 9.07 -4.47
C LEU A 9 18.73 9.00 -3.60
N ALA A 10 18.67 9.73 -2.49
CA ALA A 10 17.50 9.76 -1.63
C ALA A 10 16.26 10.33 -2.34
N GLU A 11 16.42 11.38 -3.15
CA GLU A 11 15.34 11.95 -3.98
C GLU A 11 14.75 10.87 -4.93
N LYS A 12 15.61 10.11 -5.62
CA LYS A 12 15.17 9.00 -6.48
C LYS A 12 14.50 7.86 -5.70
N VAL A 13 14.92 7.60 -4.47
CA VAL A 13 14.29 6.58 -3.63
C VAL A 13 12.86 6.98 -3.26
N LEU A 14 12.59 8.27 -3.03
CA LEU A 14 11.23 8.75 -2.75
C LEU A 14 10.30 8.43 -3.93
N GLU A 15 10.73 8.67 -5.16
CA GLU A 15 9.94 8.43 -6.39
C GLU A 15 9.50 6.96 -6.58
N VAL A 16 10.12 6.01 -5.87
CA VAL A 16 9.80 4.57 -5.93
C VAL A 16 9.39 3.99 -4.57
N LEU A 17 9.16 4.85 -3.57
CA LEU A 17 8.79 4.43 -2.22
C LEU A 17 7.27 4.25 -2.08
N GLU A 18 6.87 3.11 -1.51
CA GLU A 18 5.52 2.89 -1.00
C GLU A 18 5.50 3.16 0.51
N LEU A 19 5.05 4.36 0.91
CA LEU A 19 5.02 4.75 2.32
C LEU A 19 3.88 4.01 3.05
N THR A 20 4.24 3.07 3.91
CA THR A 20 3.29 2.06 4.41
C THR A 20 2.89 2.26 5.86
N HIS A 21 1.61 2.09 6.17
CA HIS A 21 1.10 1.96 7.53
C HIS A 21 0.01 0.88 7.59
N LEU A 22 0.34 -0.31 8.13
CA LEU A 22 -0.56 -1.48 8.19
C LEU A 22 -0.71 -2.01 9.62
N ALA A 23 -0.68 -1.11 10.62
CA ALA A 23 -0.76 -1.51 12.02
C ALA A 23 -2.18 -1.96 12.41
N ASP A 24 -2.26 -2.94 13.30
CA ASP A 24 -3.52 -3.25 13.96
C ASP A 24 -3.96 -2.05 14.81
N GLY A 25 -5.24 -1.70 14.75
CA GLY A 25 -5.77 -0.55 15.49
C GLY A 25 -5.46 0.83 14.89
N SER A 26 -4.91 0.92 13.67
CA SER A 26 -4.75 2.20 12.97
C SER A 26 -6.03 3.03 12.97
N THR A 27 -5.88 4.31 13.24
CA THR A 27 -6.97 5.31 13.24
C THR A 27 -6.98 6.11 11.95
N GLU A 28 -8.08 6.81 11.67
CA GLU A 28 -8.16 7.74 10.54
C GLU A 28 -7.05 8.81 10.61
N ARG A 29 -6.75 9.30 11.82
CA ARG A 29 -5.68 10.28 12.03
C ARG A 29 -4.32 9.76 11.58
N ASP A 30 -4.01 8.50 11.85
CA ASP A 30 -2.75 7.89 11.44
C ASP A 30 -2.62 7.86 9.91
N ILE A 31 -3.74 7.55 9.22
CA ILE A 31 -3.79 7.51 7.76
C ILE A 31 -3.69 8.91 7.15
N LEU A 32 -4.36 9.91 7.72
CA LEU A 32 -4.22 11.30 7.30
C LEU A 32 -2.78 11.80 7.46
N THR A 33 -2.16 11.52 8.60
CA THR A 33 -0.73 11.84 8.84
C THR A 33 0.19 11.11 7.86
N LEU A 34 -0.11 9.86 7.49
CA LEU A 34 0.63 9.14 6.45
C LEU A 34 0.53 9.86 5.10
N CYS A 35 -0.68 10.24 4.69
CA CYS A 35 -0.92 10.94 3.42
C CYS A 35 -0.26 12.32 3.37
N GLU A 36 -0.20 13.03 4.49
CA GLU A 36 0.57 14.28 4.60
C GLU A 36 2.07 14.02 4.42
N ARG A 37 2.61 13.00 5.07
CA ARG A 37 4.04 12.62 4.98
C ARG A 37 4.42 12.08 3.61
N ALA A 38 3.48 11.56 2.84
CA ALA A 38 3.68 11.10 1.48
C ALA A 38 4.06 12.23 0.52
N ARG A 39 3.65 13.48 0.83
CA ARG A 39 3.99 14.69 0.09
C ARG A 39 5.15 15.40 0.75
N THR A 40 6.37 14.91 0.52
CA THR A 40 7.55 15.46 1.19
C THR A 40 7.96 16.80 0.57
N PRO A 41 8.71 17.66 1.30
CA PRO A 41 9.32 18.86 0.72
C PRO A 41 10.32 18.58 -0.42
N PHE A 42 10.73 17.32 -0.62
CA PHE A 42 11.74 16.90 -1.59
C PHE A 42 11.14 16.13 -2.77
N GLY A 43 9.81 15.96 -2.80
CA GLY A 43 9.09 15.16 -3.79
C GLY A 43 8.05 14.25 -3.14
N ASP A 44 7.04 13.90 -3.91
CA ASP A 44 6.04 12.93 -3.51
C ASP A 44 6.64 11.52 -3.53
N VAL A 45 6.18 10.66 -2.62
CA VAL A 45 6.43 9.22 -2.71
C VAL A 45 5.63 8.60 -3.87
N ALA A 46 5.97 7.39 -4.30
CA ALA A 46 5.22 6.69 -5.35
C ALA A 46 3.77 6.41 -4.90
N ALA A 47 3.61 5.86 -3.70
CA ALA A 47 2.33 5.42 -3.18
C ALA A 47 2.28 5.49 -1.65
N VAL A 48 1.07 5.48 -1.10
CA VAL A 48 0.82 5.07 0.29
C VAL A 48 0.21 3.69 0.31
N CYS A 49 0.57 2.86 1.31
CA CYS A 49 -0.12 1.59 1.55
C CYS A 49 -0.83 1.59 2.90
N VAL A 50 -2.15 1.42 2.85
CA VAL A 50 -3.06 1.54 4.00
C VAL A 50 -3.92 0.28 4.17
N PRO A 51 -4.50 0.03 5.36
CA PRO A 51 -5.48 -1.04 5.54
C PRO A 51 -6.71 -0.80 4.65
N ALA A 52 -7.30 -1.85 4.09
CA ALA A 52 -8.40 -1.77 3.10
C ALA A 52 -9.51 -0.79 3.50
N ARG A 53 -9.98 -0.86 4.76
CA ARG A 53 -11.03 0.03 5.31
C ARG A 53 -10.75 1.54 5.21
N PHE A 54 -9.51 1.94 4.94
CA PHE A 54 -9.09 3.34 4.84
C PHE A 54 -8.72 3.77 3.42
N VAL A 55 -8.95 2.93 2.41
CA VAL A 55 -8.66 3.26 1.00
C VAL A 55 -9.40 4.54 0.60
N SER A 56 -10.72 4.61 0.82
CA SER A 56 -11.52 5.79 0.49
C SER A 56 -11.01 7.06 1.17
N LEU A 57 -10.67 6.96 2.47
CA LEU A 57 -10.12 8.09 3.23
C LEU A 57 -8.78 8.57 2.66
N ALA A 58 -7.85 7.64 2.39
CA ALA A 58 -6.56 7.96 1.82
C ALA A 58 -6.71 8.56 0.42
N ARG A 59 -7.64 8.04 -0.39
CA ARG A 59 -7.93 8.53 -1.73
C ARG A 59 -8.41 9.97 -1.70
N ASP A 60 -9.33 10.30 -0.79
CA ASP A 60 -9.80 11.66 -0.59
C ASP A 60 -8.70 12.60 -0.09
N ALA A 61 -7.89 12.16 0.87
CA ALA A 61 -6.79 12.95 1.43
C ALA A 61 -5.65 13.22 0.43
N LEU A 62 -5.50 12.36 -0.58
CA LEU A 62 -4.51 12.47 -1.65
C LEU A 62 -5.11 12.99 -2.97
N ARG A 63 -6.34 13.51 -2.96
CA ARG A 63 -7.01 14.02 -4.17
C ARG A 63 -6.16 15.11 -4.82
N GLY A 64 -5.88 14.96 -6.11
CA GLY A 64 -5.06 15.90 -6.89
C GLY A 64 -3.54 15.73 -6.70
N SER A 65 -3.08 14.81 -5.87
CA SER A 65 -1.68 14.38 -5.82
C SER A 65 -1.41 13.26 -6.83
N ARG A 66 -0.13 13.06 -7.16
CA ARG A 66 0.34 11.92 -7.97
C ARG A 66 0.59 10.66 -7.14
N VAL A 67 0.53 10.75 -5.81
CA VAL A 67 0.70 9.61 -4.91
C VAL A 67 -0.46 8.62 -5.12
N ALA A 68 -0.11 7.39 -5.49
CA ALA A 68 -1.05 6.28 -5.62
C ALA A 68 -1.53 5.78 -4.25
N VAL A 69 -2.72 5.20 -4.21
CA VAL A 69 -3.27 4.53 -3.02
C VAL A 69 -3.20 3.02 -3.23
N ALA A 70 -2.29 2.38 -2.50
CA ALA A 70 -2.18 0.94 -2.40
C ALA A 70 -2.92 0.42 -1.14
N THR A 71 -3.39 -0.82 -1.22
CA THR A 71 -3.84 -1.57 -0.05
C THR A 71 -3.43 -3.03 -0.12
N VAL A 72 -3.80 -3.82 0.87
CA VAL A 72 -3.46 -5.24 0.97
C VAL A 72 -4.71 -6.12 0.96
N ALA A 73 -4.59 -7.29 0.35
CA ALA A 73 -5.62 -8.34 0.38
C ALA A 73 -4.99 -9.69 0.77
N ASN A 74 -5.80 -10.59 1.36
CA ASN A 74 -5.33 -11.85 1.95
C ASN A 74 -4.26 -11.67 3.05
N TRP A 75 -4.15 -10.47 3.60
CA TRP A 75 -3.08 -10.04 4.50
C TRP A 75 -3.39 -10.35 5.97
N PRO A 76 -2.38 -10.64 6.82
CA PRO A 76 -0.97 -10.91 6.47
C PRO A 76 -0.72 -12.39 6.16
N ARG A 77 -1.75 -13.24 6.27
CA ARG A 77 -1.56 -14.68 6.48
C ARG A 77 -1.56 -15.50 5.19
N GLY A 78 -2.18 -15.03 4.11
CA GLY A 78 -2.27 -15.76 2.86
C GLY A 78 -3.07 -17.07 3.00
N ARG A 79 -4.28 -17.03 3.57
CA ARG A 79 -5.04 -18.26 3.90
C ARG A 79 -6.50 -18.25 3.45
N SER A 80 -6.98 -17.14 2.91
CA SER A 80 -8.34 -17.04 2.39
C SER A 80 -8.48 -17.83 1.08
N LYS A 81 -9.71 -18.25 0.76
CA LYS A 81 -10.04 -18.84 -0.55
C LYS A 81 -9.90 -17.79 -1.65
N VAL A 82 -9.55 -18.22 -2.86
CA VAL A 82 -9.33 -17.32 -4.00
C VAL A 82 -10.53 -16.40 -4.26
N ASP A 83 -11.76 -16.90 -4.17
CA ASP A 83 -12.97 -16.10 -4.39
C ASP A 83 -13.12 -14.97 -3.36
N TYR A 84 -12.74 -15.21 -2.10
CA TYR A 84 -12.75 -14.16 -1.07
C TYR A 84 -11.66 -13.12 -1.31
N VAL A 85 -10.47 -13.55 -1.74
CA VAL A 85 -9.37 -12.64 -2.05
C VAL A 85 -9.69 -11.78 -3.28
N ALA A 86 -10.34 -12.37 -4.29
CA ALA A 86 -10.82 -11.64 -5.46
C ALA A 86 -11.87 -10.59 -5.07
N ALA A 87 -12.82 -10.95 -4.21
CA ALA A 87 -13.82 -10.01 -3.70
C ALA A 87 -13.19 -8.89 -2.84
N GLU A 88 -12.21 -9.19 -1.98
CA GLU A 88 -11.45 -8.17 -1.23
C GLU A 88 -10.78 -7.17 -2.17
N ALA A 89 -10.13 -7.65 -3.24
CA ALA A 89 -9.46 -6.80 -4.23
C ALA A 89 -10.46 -5.96 -5.06
N GLU A 90 -11.60 -6.54 -5.43
CA GLU A 90 -12.66 -5.84 -6.15
C GLU A 90 -13.27 -4.71 -5.30
N ILE A 91 -13.53 -4.97 -4.02
CA ILE A 91 -14.02 -3.94 -3.08
C ILE A 91 -12.99 -2.81 -2.96
N ALA A 92 -11.71 -3.13 -2.77
CA ALA A 92 -10.65 -2.14 -2.68
C ALA A 92 -10.56 -1.26 -3.95
N PHE A 93 -10.71 -1.87 -5.13
CA PHE A 93 -10.77 -1.13 -6.39
C PHE A 93 -11.93 -0.13 -6.42
N PHE A 94 -13.14 -0.55 -6.02
CA PHE A 94 -14.31 0.34 -5.96
C PHE A 94 -14.18 1.43 -4.89
N GLU A 95 -13.45 1.18 -3.81
CA GLU A 95 -13.10 2.19 -2.79
C GLU A 95 -12.04 3.19 -3.28
N GLY A 96 -11.40 2.93 -4.43
CA GLY A 96 -10.46 3.84 -5.08
C GLY A 96 -8.99 3.51 -4.86
N ALA A 97 -8.66 2.24 -4.57
CA ALA A 97 -7.29 1.77 -4.60
C ALA A 97 -6.77 1.76 -6.04
N ASP A 98 -5.59 2.34 -6.25
CA ASP A 98 -4.83 2.24 -7.50
C ASP A 98 -4.12 0.88 -7.59
N GLU A 99 -3.73 0.32 -6.43
CA GLU A 99 -2.96 -0.93 -6.33
C GLU A 99 -3.48 -1.84 -5.19
N VAL A 100 -3.45 -3.16 -5.40
CA VAL A 100 -3.82 -4.15 -4.37
C VAL A 100 -2.71 -5.19 -4.22
N ASN A 101 -1.99 -5.14 -3.10
CA ASN A 101 -0.92 -6.03 -2.71
C ASN A 101 -1.47 -7.31 -2.08
N VAL A 102 -1.57 -8.38 -2.89
CA VAL A 102 -2.15 -9.66 -2.48
C VAL A 102 -1.09 -10.58 -1.87
N VAL A 103 -1.35 -11.11 -0.67
CA VAL A 103 -0.50 -12.16 -0.09
C VAL A 103 -0.80 -13.51 -0.75
N LEU A 104 0.19 -14.08 -1.43
CA LEU A 104 0.15 -15.45 -1.97
C LEU A 104 -0.12 -16.47 -0.85
N PRO A 105 -0.90 -17.56 -1.09
CA PRO A 105 -1.08 -18.65 -0.13
C PRO A 105 0.19 -19.51 0.03
N TRP A 106 1.24 -18.90 0.57
CA TRP A 106 2.60 -19.41 0.56
C TRP A 106 2.77 -20.74 1.30
N ARG A 107 1.90 -21.05 2.27
CA ARG A 107 1.94 -22.34 2.96
C ARG A 107 1.52 -23.49 2.06
N SER A 108 0.46 -23.29 1.28
CA SER A 108 -0.03 -24.26 0.32
C SER A 108 0.97 -24.46 -0.82
N VAL A 109 1.56 -23.36 -1.31
CA VAL A 109 2.66 -23.41 -2.29
C VAL A 109 3.85 -24.19 -1.72
N LYS A 110 4.25 -23.91 -0.47
CA LYS A 110 5.34 -24.62 0.20
C LYS A 110 5.05 -26.12 0.38
N SER A 111 3.82 -26.49 0.69
CA SER A 111 3.41 -27.90 0.80
C SER A 111 3.12 -28.57 -0.54
N ARG A 112 3.25 -27.86 -1.65
CA ARG A 112 2.93 -28.35 -3.01
C ARG A 112 1.48 -28.86 -3.10
N ASP A 113 0.53 -28.12 -2.50
CA ASP A 113 -0.89 -28.43 -2.66
C ASP A 113 -1.24 -28.33 -4.16
N PRO A 114 -1.80 -29.37 -4.81
CA PRO A 114 -2.10 -29.36 -6.24
C PRO A 114 -3.19 -28.36 -6.64
N ARG A 115 -3.86 -27.73 -5.68
CA ARG A 115 -4.89 -26.71 -5.89
C ARG A 115 -4.35 -25.27 -5.80
N THR A 116 -3.05 -25.11 -5.51
CA THR A 116 -2.31 -23.85 -5.65
C THR A 116 -1.40 -23.89 -6.85
#